data_AF-A0A250JQD2-F1
#
_entry.id   AF-A0A250JQD2-F1
#
_cell.length_a   1.000
_cell.length_b   1.000
_cell.length_c   1.000
_cell.angle_alpha   90.00
_cell.angle_beta   90.00
_cell.angle_gamma   90.00
#
_symmetry.space_group_name_H-M   'P 1'
#
loop_
_entity.id
_entity.type
_entity.pdbx_description
1 polymer ?
#
loop_
_entity_poly.entity_id
_entity_poly.type
_entity_poly.pdbx_seq_one_letter_code
_entity_poly.pdbx_strand_id
1 'polypeptide(L)'
;MSTTRLHSRSLGVLFLLPFFAYGIGTALVTSILQEPEHLAVVAGQRTLFVGGALLLLLNSILVVGIGVLCFPILRARSPSIAVAYVCTRVMEALVLIIGVIFLLCILQLGASAQGQPAPELVTLTRLLSKGNFWAYQLAMIILGTGSVAFCLSLYRARLLPSLLPLVGALGYGLLALGAVLELFGLPWGIFFSGPGGLFELFLGGWLIAKGFRTVTPSVAA
;
A
#
# COMPACT_ATOMS: atom_id res chain seq x y z
N MET A 1 -2.64 15.40 -24.40
CA MET A 1 -1.91 14.13 -24.64
C MET A 1 -2.91 12.99 -24.54
N SER A 2 -3.10 12.20 -25.59
CA SER A 2 -3.91 10.99 -25.52
C SER A 2 -3.15 9.94 -24.72
N THR A 3 -3.53 9.71 -23.47
CA THR A 3 -3.04 8.56 -22.71
C THR A 3 -3.47 7.30 -23.47
N THR A 4 -2.50 6.50 -23.92
CA THR A 4 -2.77 5.29 -24.69
C THR A 4 -3.61 4.32 -23.84
N ARG A 5 -4.51 3.57 -24.49
CA ARG A 5 -5.33 2.55 -23.81
C ARG A 5 -4.47 1.55 -23.02
N LEU A 6 -3.27 1.24 -23.53
CA LEU A 6 -2.28 0.40 -22.84
C LEU A 6 -1.83 1.02 -21.50
N HIS A 7 -1.51 2.32 -21.47
CA HIS A 7 -1.08 3.03 -20.26
C HIS A 7 -2.16 2.99 -19.17
N SER A 8 -3.43 3.22 -19.57
CA SER A 8 -4.55 3.17 -18.64
C SER A 8 -4.75 1.77 -18.05
N ARG A 9 -4.65 0.72 -18.89
CA ARG A 9 -4.76 -0.67 -18.45
C ARG A 9 -3.62 -1.07 -17.52
N SER A 10 -2.38 -0.73 -17.85
CA SER A 10 -1.22 -0.99 -17.00
C SER A 10 -1.36 -0.31 -15.65
N LEU A 11 -1.84 0.94 -15.62
CA LEU A 11 -2.11 1.64 -14.37
C LEU A 11 -3.21 0.96 -13.55
N GLY A 12 -4.29 0.52 -14.20
CA GLY A 12 -5.37 -0.22 -13.52
C GLY A 12 -4.90 -1.54 -12.91
N VAL A 13 -4.06 -2.31 -13.63
CA VAL A 13 -3.43 -3.53 -13.10
C VAL A 13 -2.51 -3.22 -11.93
N LEU A 14 -1.72 -2.14 -12.03
CA LEU A 14 -0.84 -1.70 -10.94
C LEU A 14 -1.59 -1.19 -9.70
N PHE A 15 -2.85 -0.79 -9.79
CA PHE A 15 -3.67 -0.51 -8.60
C PHE A 15 -4.20 -1.79 -7.94
N LEU A 16 -4.49 -2.84 -8.73
CA LEU A 16 -5.05 -4.09 -8.19
C LEU A 16 -3.98 -5.03 -7.63
N LEU A 17 -2.84 -5.19 -8.32
CA LEU A 17 -1.80 -6.12 -7.92
C LEU A 17 -1.23 -5.86 -6.50
N PRO A 18 -0.89 -4.62 -6.09
CA PRO A 18 -0.39 -4.38 -4.74
C PRO A 18 -1.44 -4.69 -3.68
N PHE A 19 -2.72 -4.38 -3.92
CA PHE A 19 -3.82 -4.72 -3.00
C PHE A 19 -3.85 -6.23 -2.70
N PHE A 20 -3.80 -7.07 -3.73
CA PHE A 20 -3.77 -8.53 -3.55
C PHE A 20 -2.43 -9.02 -2.98
N ALA A 21 -1.30 -8.51 -3.46
CA ALA A 21 0.02 -8.90 -2.98
C ALA A 21 0.17 -8.59 -1.48
N TYR A 22 -0.24 -7.41 -1.05
CA TYR A 22 -0.20 -7.00 0.34
C TYR A 22 -1.17 -7.81 1.21
N GLY A 23 -2.43 -7.96 0.77
CA GLY A 23 -3.45 -8.71 1.50
C GLY A 23 -3.07 -10.18 1.71
N ILE A 24 -2.66 -10.86 0.65
CA ILE A 24 -2.22 -12.27 0.71
C ILE A 24 -0.92 -12.39 1.50
N GLY A 25 0.05 -11.50 1.25
CA GLY A 25 1.34 -11.51 1.95
C GLY A 25 1.18 -11.34 3.46
N THR A 26 0.33 -10.39 3.88
CA THR A 26 0.00 -10.17 5.29
C THR A 26 -0.74 -11.37 5.89
N ALA A 27 -1.72 -11.95 5.18
CA ALA A 27 -2.43 -13.12 5.65
C ALA A 27 -1.49 -14.32 5.90
N LEU A 28 -0.55 -14.57 4.99
CA LEU A 28 0.45 -15.65 5.13
C LEU A 28 1.42 -15.42 6.30
N VAL A 29 1.86 -14.18 6.51
CA VAL A 29 2.77 -13.85 7.61
C VAL A 29 2.03 -13.92 8.96
N THR A 30 0.84 -13.31 9.02
CA THR A 30 0.07 -13.22 10.27
C THR A 30 -0.48 -14.57 10.72
N SER A 31 -0.85 -15.47 9.80
CA SER A 31 -1.28 -16.83 10.16
C SER A 31 -0.21 -17.62 10.92
N ILE A 32 1.07 -17.29 10.71
CA ILE A 32 2.20 -17.94 11.38
C ILE A 32 2.52 -17.22 12.71
N LEU A 33 2.29 -15.90 12.79
CA LEU A 33 2.58 -15.09 13.97
C LEU A 33 1.48 -15.11 15.05
N GLN A 34 0.31 -15.68 14.78
CA GLN A 34 -0.80 -15.75 15.74
C GLN A 34 -0.51 -16.64 16.96
N GLU A 35 0.49 -17.51 16.89
CA GLU A 35 0.97 -18.30 18.04
C GLU A 35 2.42 -17.94 18.39
N PRO A 36 2.66 -16.82 19.11
CA PRO A 36 4.00 -16.34 19.46
C PRO A 36 4.84 -17.34 20.28
N GLU A 37 4.18 -18.30 20.92
CA GLU A 37 4.82 -19.33 21.75
C GLU A 37 5.47 -20.43 20.91
N HIS A 38 5.14 -20.48 19.62
CA HIS A 38 5.60 -21.50 18.68
C HIS A 38 6.61 -20.94 17.68
N LEU A 39 7.71 -20.34 18.17
CA LEU A 39 8.88 -20.03 17.32
C LEU A 39 9.37 -21.26 16.52
N ALA A 40 9.08 -22.47 17.00
CA ALA A 40 9.29 -23.73 16.28
C ALA A 40 8.41 -23.90 15.02
N VAL A 41 7.19 -23.35 15.00
CA VAL A 41 6.28 -23.39 13.84
C VAL A 41 6.76 -22.47 12.72
N VAL A 42 7.40 -21.34 13.06
CA VAL A 42 8.04 -20.45 12.07
C VAL A 42 9.11 -21.22 11.29
N ALA A 43 9.88 -22.10 11.94
CA ALA A 43 10.87 -22.95 11.28
C ALA A 43 10.23 -24.02 10.38
N GLY A 44 9.11 -24.63 10.81
CA GLY A 44 8.37 -25.63 10.05
C GLY A 44 7.61 -25.08 8.83
N GLN A 45 7.23 -23.80 8.85
CA GLN A 45 6.47 -23.13 7.78
C GLN A 45 7.25 -22.02 7.07
N ARG A 46 8.59 -22.11 7.08
CA ARG A 46 9.51 -21.12 6.50
C ARG A 46 9.13 -20.69 5.08
N THR A 47 8.74 -21.64 4.22
CA THR A 47 8.38 -21.35 2.83
C THR A 47 7.19 -20.40 2.71
N LEU A 48 6.17 -20.58 3.54
CA LEU A 48 4.98 -19.72 3.56
C LEU A 48 5.32 -18.33 4.10
N PHE A 49 6.11 -18.26 5.16
CA PHE A 49 6.55 -16.99 5.75
C PHE A 49 7.38 -16.17 4.76
N VAL A 50 8.37 -16.80 4.12
CA VAL A 50 9.20 -16.15 3.09
C VAL A 50 8.36 -15.77 1.88
N GLY A 51 7.42 -16.63 1.44
CA GLY A 51 6.48 -16.30 0.37
C GLY A 51 5.65 -15.06 0.68
N GLY A 52 5.12 -14.96 1.90
CA GLY A 52 4.40 -13.78 2.37
C GLY A 52 5.28 -12.52 2.39
N ALA A 53 6.50 -12.61 2.91
CA ALA A 53 7.45 -11.49 2.92
C ALA A 53 7.82 -11.03 1.50
N LEU A 54 8.03 -11.96 0.56
CA LEU A 54 8.30 -11.63 -0.85
C LEU A 54 7.11 -10.93 -1.52
N LEU A 55 5.88 -11.32 -1.21
CA LEU A 55 4.68 -10.63 -1.69
C LEU A 55 4.58 -9.20 -1.15
N LEU A 56 4.97 -8.97 0.12
CA LEU A 56 5.04 -7.63 0.70
C LEU A 56 6.12 -6.75 0.05
N LEU A 57 7.27 -7.35 -0.33
CA LEU A 57 8.29 -6.64 -1.10
C LEU A 57 7.81 -6.33 -2.52
N LEU A 58 7.12 -7.28 -3.17
CA LEU A 58 6.52 -7.06 -4.49
C LEU A 58 5.51 -5.91 -4.44
N ASN A 59 4.66 -5.84 -3.42
CA ASN A 59 3.78 -4.70 -3.18
C ASN A 59 4.54 -3.37 -3.20
N SER A 60 5.67 -3.29 -2.48
CA SER A 60 6.48 -2.07 -2.41
C SER A 60 7.02 -1.64 -3.78
N ILE A 61 7.44 -2.60 -4.61
CA ILE A 61 7.90 -2.33 -5.99
C ILE A 61 6.74 -1.82 -6.86
N LEU A 62 5.57 -2.45 -6.77
CA LEU A 62 4.38 -2.09 -7.54
C LEU A 62 3.88 -0.68 -7.17
N VAL A 63 3.91 -0.32 -5.89
CA VAL A 63 3.57 1.02 -5.39
C VAL A 63 4.46 2.11 -6.01
N VAL A 64 5.77 1.88 -6.13
CA VAL A 64 6.67 2.79 -6.86
C VAL A 64 6.28 2.85 -8.34
N GLY A 65 5.95 1.71 -8.95
CA GLY A 65 5.46 1.64 -10.32
C GLY A 65 4.21 2.49 -10.57
N ILE A 66 3.26 2.53 -9.64
CA ILE A 66 2.08 3.42 -9.70
C ILE A 66 2.55 4.88 -9.76
N GLY A 67 3.47 5.28 -8.88
CA GLY A 67 4.04 6.62 -8.85
C GLY A 67 4.61 7.03 -10.20
N VAL A 68 5.46 6.17 -10.77
CA VAL A 68 6.13 6.40 -12.06
C VAL A 68 5.12 6.50 -13.21
N LEU A 69 4.12 5.61 -13.27
CA LEU A 69 3.10 5.66 -14.33
C LEU A 69 2.11 6.83 -14.18
N CYS A 70 1.89 7.32 -12.96
CA CYS A 70 1.08 8.51 -12.71
C CYS A 70 1.83 9.82 -13.01
N PHE A 71 3.17 9.83 -12.95
CA PHE A 71 3.99 11.01 -13.15
C PHE A 71 3.67 11.80 -14.45
N PRO A 72 3.64 11.20 -15.65
CA PRO A 72 3.35 11.95 -16.88
C PRO A 72 1.92 12.53 -16.89
N ILE A 73 0.97 11.87 -16.24
CA ILE A 73 -0.43 12.30 -16.16
C ILE A 73 -0.55 13.55 -15.28
N LEU A 74 0.09 13.52 -14.11
CA LEU A 74 0.06 14.64 -13.15
C LEU A 74 0.92 15.82 -13.62
N ARG A 75 2.08 15.55 -14.24
CA ARG A 75 3.01 16.58 -14.72
C ARG A 75 2.37 17.50 -15.74
N ALA A 76 1.45 16.99 -16.57
CA ALA A 76 0.76 17.79 -17.58
C ALA A 76 -0.08 18.94 -17.01
N ARG A 77 -0.42 18.92 -15.72
CA ARG A 77 -1.24 19.94 -15.05
C ARG A 77 -0.50 20.65 -13.94
N SER A 78 0.21 19.89 -13.11
CA SER A 78 0.84 20.37 -11.88
C SER A 78 2.13 19.59 -11.61
N PRO A 79 3.29 20.08 -12.10
CA PRO A 79 4.58 19.42 -11.90
C PRO A 79 4.91 19.18 -10.43
N SER A 80 4.60 20.14 -9.55
CA SER A 80 4.86 20.00 -8.11
C SER A 80 4.10 18.84 -7.47
N ILE A 81 2.81 18.65 -7.82
CA ILE A 81 2.01 17.52 -7.32
C ILE A 81 2.53 16.20 -7.90
N ALA A 82 2.97 16.19 -9.16
CA ALA A 82 3.53 14.99 -9.79
C ALA A 82 4.79 14.51 -9.06
N VAL A 83 5.71 15.42 -8.75
CA VAL A 83 6.92 15.12 -7.99
C VAL A 83 6.57 14.70 -6.57
N ALA A 84 5.72 15.47 -5.88
CA ALA A 84 5.28 15.14 -4.52
C ALA A 84 4.66 13.73 -4.45
N TYR A 85 3.81 13.38 -5.41
CA TYR A 85 3.18 12.06 -5.48
C TYR A 85 4.23 10.94 -5.63
N VAL A 86 5.17 11.07 -6.56
CA VAL A 86 6.27 10.09 -6.70
C VAL A 86 7.10 9.99 -5.43
N CYS A 87 7.45 11.11 -4.80
CA CYS A 87 8.18 11.11 -3.53
C CYS A 87 7.41 10.36 -2.44
N THR A 88 6.10 10.60 -2.29
CA THR A 88 5.30 9.88 -1.30
C THR A 88 5.23 8.37 -1.59
N ARG A 89 5.15 7.95 -2.86
CA ARG A 89 5.19 6.52 -3.24
C ARG A 89 6.51 5.86 -2.89
N VAL A 90 7.62 6.54 -3.15
CA VAL A 90 8.96 6.03 -2.82
C VAL A 90 9.14 5.95 -1.31
N MET A 91 8.76 6.99 -0.56
CA MET A 91 8.81 6.99 0.89
C MET A 91 7.96 5.88 1.50
N GLU A 92 6.72 5.72 1.03
CA GLU A 92 5.83 4.62 1.43
C GLU A 92 6.50 3.26 1.22
N ALA A 93 7.01 3.00 0.01
CA ALA A 93 7.65 1.74 -0.33
C ALA A 93 8.87 1.46 0.56
N LEU A 94 9.72 2.47 0.83
CA LEU A 94 10.89 2.31 1.70
C LEU A 94 10.48 1.97 3.14
N VAL A 95 9.46 2.64 3.68
CA VAL A 95 8.96 2.37 5.03
C VAL A 95 8.34 0.97 5.11
N LEU A 96 7.60 0.53 4.09
CA LEU A 96 7.08 -0.85 4.04
C LEU A 96 8.21 -1.89 3.98
N ILE A 97 9.28 -1.62 3.21
CA ILE A 97 10.46 -2.50 3.17
C ILE A 97 11.11 -2.61 4.56
N ILE A 98 11.23 -1.51 5.30
CA ILE A 98 11.70 -1.54 6.70
C ILE A 98 10.80 -2.44 7.54
N GLY A 99 9.48 -2.34 7.37
CA GLY A 99 8.51 -3.24 7.99
C GLY A 99 8.79 -4.71 7.66
N VAL A 100 9.08 -5.05 6.41
CA VAL A 100 9.41 -6.42 6.00
C VAL A 100 10.75 -6.89 6.59
N ILE A 101 11.74 -6.02 6.72
CA ILE A 101 13.01 -6.35 7.37
C ILE A 101 12.77 -6.82 8.81
N PHE A 102 11.89 -6.14 9.58
CA PHE A 102 11.53 -6.61 10.92
C PHE A 102 10.94 -8.03 10.91
N LEU A 103 10.10 -8.36 9.93
CA LEU A 103 9.54 -9.71 9.78
C LEU A 103 10.62 -10.75 9.45
N LEU A 104 11.55 -10.43 8.55
CA LEU A 104 12.67 -11.32 8.22
C LEU A 104 13.61 -11.55 9.40
N CYS A 105 13.78 -10.56 10.28
CA CYS A 105 14.51 -10.75 11.55
C CYS A 105 13.80 -11.77 12.47
N ILE A 106 12.46 -11.76 12.54
CA ILE A 106 11.71 -12.76 13.32
C ILE A 106 11.97 -14.18 12.79
N LEU A 107 12.03 -14.35 11.47
CA LEU A 107 12.34 -15.64 10.85
C LEU A 107 13.71 -16.17 11.31
N GLN A 108 14.71 -15.29 11.44
CA GLN A 108 16.04 -15.66 11.90
C GLN A 108 16.04 -16.07 13.38
N LEU A 109 15.27 -15.37 14.22
CA LEU A 109 15.12 -15.73 15.63
C LEU A 109 14.46 -17.11 15.82
N GLY A 110 13.46 -17.43 15.00
CA GLY A 110 12.83 -18.75 14.99
C GLY A 110 13.81 -19.88 14.63
N ALA A 111 14.71 -19.65 13.68
CA ALA A 111 15.76 -20.61 13.31
C ALA A 111 16.79 -20.82 14.43
N SER A 112 17.09 -19.78 15.22
CA SER A 112 18.05 -19.86 16.33
C SER A 112 17.48 -20.50 17.60
N ALA A 113 16.16 -20.60 17.73
CA ALA A 113 15.50 -21.04 18.97
C ALA A 113 15.63 -22.55 19.28
N GLN A 114 16.15 -23.39 18.37
CA GLN A 114 16.34 -24.85 18.54
C GLN A 114 15.18 -25.61 19.26
N GLY A 115 13.93 -25.12 19.13
CA GLY A 115 12.76 -25.73 19.76
C GLY A 115 12.50 -25.37 21.24
N GLN A 116 13.33 -24.53 21.88
CA GLN A 116 13.05 -23.99 23.21
C GLN A 116 12.90 -22.45 23.15
N PRO A 117 11.68 -21.91 23.25
CA PRO A 117 11.47 -20.47 23.24
C PRO A 117 11.96 -19.88 24.56
N ALA A 118 13.19 -19.35 24.58
CA ALA A 118 13.63 -18.53 25.70
C ALA A 118 12.73 -17.28 25.80
N PRO A 119 12.35 -16.84 27.01
CA PRO A 119 11.46 -15.69 27.21
C PRO A 119 11.98 -14.39 26.56
N GLU A 120 13.31 -14.27 26.43
CA GLU A 120 13.98 -13.17 25.74
C GLU A 120 13.66 -13.14 24.22
N LEU A 121 13.66 -14.30 23.55
CA LEU A 121 13.36 -14.41 22.12
C LEU A 121 11.89 -14.09 21.81
N VAL A 122 10.99 -14.46 22.72
CA VAL A 122 9.56 -14.11 22.62
C VAL A 122 9.37 -12.60 22.74
N THR A 123 10.07 -11.97 23.69
CA THR A 123 10.02 -10.50 23.89
C THR A 123 10.56 -9.77 22.66
N LEU A 124 11.67 -10.23 22.09
CA LEU A 124 12.26 -9.65 20.88
C LEU A 124 11.35 -9.82 19.66
N THR A 125 10.73 -11.00 19.50
CA THR A 125 9.74 -11.23 18.44
C THR A 125 8.57 -10.26 18.55
N ARG A 126 8.01 -10.05 19.76
CA ARG A 126 6.93 -9.07 19.98
C ARG A 126 7.36 -7.64 19.63
N LEU A 127 8.58 -7.26 19.97
CA LEU A 127 9.13 -5.93 19.64
C LEU A 127 9.26 -5.74 18.12
N LEU A 128 9.76 -6.74 17.40
CA LEU A 128 9.89 -6.71 15.94
C LEU A 128 8.52 -6.71 15.25
N SER A 129 7.55 -7.49 15.73
CA SER A 129 6.17 -7.45 15.22
C SER A 129 5.56 -6.07 15.42
N LYS A 130 5.77 -5.44 16.58
CA LYS A 130 5.38 -4.03 16.79
C LYS A 130 6.11 -3.11 15.80
N GLY A 131 7.41 -3.28 15.58
CA GLY A 131 8.17 -2.52 14.59
C GLY A 131 7.56 -2.57 13.18
N ASN A 132 7.14 -3.76 12.73
CA ASN A 132 6.41 -3.93 11.47
C ASN A 132 5.08 -3.16 11.46
N PHE A 133 4.31 -3.21 12.54
CA PHE A 133 3.06 -2.46 12.68
C PHE A 133 3.28 -0.94 12.59
N TRP A 134 4.27 -0.39 13.31
CA TRP A 134 4.60 1.04 13.25
C TRP A 134 5.03 1.47 11.86
N ALA A 135 5.85 0.67 11.19
CA ALA A 135 6.26 0.92 9.81
C ALA A 135 5.04 0.95 8.87
N TYR A 136 4.11 -0.01 9.00
CA TYR A 136 2.87 -0.01 8.23
C TYR A 136 2.06 1.27 8.44
N GLN A 137 1.80 1.68 9.69
CA GLN A 137 1.01 2.88 9.95
C GLN A 137 1.66 4.15 9.41
N LEU A 138 2.99 4.27 9.55
CA LEU A 138 3.72 5.40 8.98
C LEU A 138 3.61 5.42 7.44
N ALA A 139 3.72 4.26 6.80
CA ALA A 139 3.52 4.13 5.36
C ALA A 139 2.09 4.51 4.93
N MET A 140 1.05 4.09 5.68
CA MET A 140 -0.34 4.44 5.40
C MET A 140 -0.63 5.95 5.52
N ILE A 141 0.04 6.64 6.45
CA ILE A 141 -0.07 8.10 6.57
C ILE A 141 0.56 8.79 5.34
N ILE A 142 1.74 8.36 4.93
CA ILE A 142 2.44 8.90 3.74
C ILE A 142 1.61 8.63 2.47
N LEU A 143 1.12 7.40 2.33
CA LEU A 143 0.21 6.95 1.28
C LEU A 143 -1.02 7.85 1.21
N GLY A 144 -1.75 7.97 2.31
CA GLY A 144 -3.02 8.69 2.35
C GLY A 144 -2.84 10.18 2.04
N THR A 145 -1.86 10.83 2.66
CA THR A 145 -1.58 12.26 2.41
C THR A 145 -1.20 12.54 0.95
N GLY A 146 -0.31 11.73 0.36
CA GLY A 146 0.07 11.85 -1.05
C GLY A 146 -1.08 11.56 -2.01
N SER A 147 -1.89 10.54 -1.70
CA SER A 147 -3.02 10.12 -2.54
C SER A 147 -4.19 11.09 -2.52
N VAL A 148 -4.43 11.83 -1.43
CA VAL A 148 -5.45 12.90 -1.40
C VAL A 148 -5.16 13.96 -2.47
N ALA A 149 -3.92 14.45 -2.53
CA ALA A 149 -3.51 15.43 -3.54
C ALA A 149 -3.64 14.88 -4.97
N PHE A 150 -3.31 13.59 -5.17
CA PHE A 150 -3.49 12.88 -6.43
C PHE A 150 -4.97 12.82 -6.85
N CYS A 151 -5.85 12.36 -5.97
CA CYS A 151 -7.29 12.25 -6.23
C CYS A 151 -7.92 13.61 -6.57
N LEU A 152 -7.55 14.67 -5.84
CA LEU A 152 -8.03 16.03 -6.12
C LEU A 152 -7.52 16.55 -7.46
N SER A 153 -6.29 16.20 -7.85
CA SER A 153 -5.76 16.54 -9.18
C SER A 153 -6.54 15.84 -10.30
N LEU A 154 -6.86 14.55 -10.14
CA LEU A 154 -7.70 13.79 -11.09
C LEU A 154 -9.13 14.35 -11.19
N TYR A 155 -9.71 14.78 -10.06
CA TYR A 155 -11.01 15.45 -10.02
C TYR A 155 -11.01 16.73 -10.87
N ARG A 156 -10.02 17.61 -10.65
CA ARG A 156 -9.87 18.86 -11.41
C ARG A 156 -9.61 18.62 -12.89
N ALA A 157 -8.90 17.54 -13.22
CA ALA A 157 -8.60 17.17 -14.59
C ALA A 157 -9.78 16.54 -15.34
N ARG A 158 -10.88 16.19 -14.65
CA ARG A 158 -12.08 15.53 -15.21
C ARG A 158 -11.76 14.23 -16.00
N LEU A 159 -10.66 13.57 -15.64
CA LEU A 159 -10.20 12.34 -16.29
C LEU A 159 -11.05 11.11 -15.94
N LEU A 160 -11.77 11.20 -14.82
CA LEU A 160 -12.64 10.16 -14.26
C LEU A 160 -14.03 10.76 -13.96
N PRO A 161 -15.06 9.92 -13.74
CA PRO A 161 -16.35 10.39 -13.24
C PRO A 161 -16.15 11.18 -11.94
N SER A 162 -16.78 12.35 -11.80
CA SER A 162 -16.52 13.30 -10.69
C SER A 162 -16.63 12.69 -9.29
N LEU A 163 -17.52 11.73 -9.09
CA LEU A 163 -17.68 11.06 -7.79
C LEU A 163 -16.48 10.16 -7.44
N LEU A 164 -15.84 9.52 -8.42
CA LEU A 164 -14.83 8.50 -8.17
C LEU A 164 -13.58 9.10 -7.48
N PRO A 165 -12.92 10.14 -8.01
CA PRO A 165 -11.79 10.75 -7.31
C PRO A 165 -12.17 11.40 -5.97
N LEU A 166 -13.41 11.88 -5.80
CA LEU A 166 -13.85 12.48 -4.54
C LEU A 166 -13.96 11.42 -3.43
N VAL A 167 -14.57 10.27 -3.75
CA VAL A 167 -14.62 9.11 -2.86
C VAL A 167 -13.21 8.62 -2.54
N GLY A 168 -12.30 8.61 -3.53
CA GLY A 168 -10.89 8.28 -3.30
C GLY A 168 -10.19 9.25 -2.35
N ALA A 169 -10.36 10.56 -2.55
CA ALA A 169 -9.78 11.57 -1.66
C ALA A 169 -10.28 11.40 -0.22
N LEU A 170 -11.57 11.15 -0.02
CA LEU A 170 -12.13 10.84 1.29
C LEU A 170 -11.57 9.54 1.86
N GLY A 171 -11.50 8.47 1.06
CA GLY A 171 -10.98 7.17 1.47
C GLY A 171 -9.52 7.23 1.92
N TYR A 172 -8.65 7.90 1.17
CA TYR A 172 -7.25 8.09 1.56
C TYR A 172 -7.07 9.04 2.75
N GLY A 173 -7.93 10.06 2.87
CA GLY A 173 -7.95 10.93 4.05
C GLY A 173 -8.34 10.17 5.32
N LEU A 174 -9.36 9.33 5.23
CA LEU A 174 -9.78 8.44 6.32
C LEU A 174 -8.68 7.42 6.64
N LEU A 175 -8.05 6.81 5.64
CA LEU A 175 -6.93 5.88 5.83
C LEU A 175 -5.80 6.53 6.64
N ALA A 176 -5.36 7.74 6.25
CA ALA A 176 -4.32 8.46 6.98
C ALA A 176 -4.76 8.80 8.41
N LEU A 177 -6.00 9.23 8.60
CA LEU A 177 -6.54 9.51 9.93
C LEU A 177 -6.58 8.26 10.80
N GLY A 178 -7.07 7.14 10.26
CA GLY A 178 -7.10 5.85 10.95
C GLY A 178 -5.71 5.38 11.35
N ALA A 179 -4.73 5.51 10.46
CA ALA A 179 -3.34 5.17 10.77
C ALA A 179 -2.77 6.05 11.88
N VAL A 180 -3.08 7.36 11.93
CA VAL A 180 -2.70 8.23 13.05
C VAL A 180 -3.36 7.78 14.35
N LEU A 181 -4.66 7.47 14.34
CA LEU A 181 -5.40 7.03 15.53
C LEU A 181 -4.82 5.72 16.11
N GLU A 182 -4.37 4.81 15.25
CA GLU A 182 -3.71 3.57 15.64
C GLU A 182 -2.35 3.82 16.33
N LEU A 183 -1.62 4.89 15.97
CA LEU A 183 -0.41 5.31 16.70
C LEU A 183 -0.74 5.75 18.14
N PHE A 184 -1.95 6.27 18.37
CA PHE A 184 -2.48 6.61 19.70
C PHE A 184 -3.11 5.40 20.42
N GLY A 185 -3.08 4.21 19.83
CA GLY A 185 -3.65 2.99 20.41
C GLY A 185 -5.17 2.86 20.25
N LEU A 186 -5.80 3.64 19.37
CA LEU A 186 -7.23 3.54 19.08
C LEU A 186 -7.44 2.67 17.82
N PRO A 187 -8.15 1.52 17.91
CA PRO A 187 -8.21 0.50 16.86
C PRO A 187 -9.23 0.85 15.74
N TRP A 188 -9.12 2.04 15.16
CA TRP A 188 -10.01 2.53 14.10
C TRP A 188 -9.43 2.34 12.68
N GLY A 189 -8.20 1.85 12.54
CA GLY A 189 -7.48 1.77 11.28
C GLY A 189 -8.19 0.91 10.23
N ILE A 190 -8.71 -0.25 10.63
CA ILE A 190 -9.43 -1.18 9.73
C ILE A 190 -10.74 -0.57 9.22
N PHE A 191 -11.50 0.11 10.08
CA PHE A 191 -12.76 0.72 9.69
C PHE A 191 -12.53 1.86 8.68
N PHE A 192 -11.47 2.64 8.87
CA PHE A 192 -11.16 3.77 8.00
C PHE A 192 -10.39 3.39 6.72
N SER A 193 -9.77 2.21 6.65
CA SER A 193 -9.11 1.73 5.43
C SER A 193 -10.07 1.14 4.40
N GLY A 194 -11.23 0.64 4.83
CA GLY A 194 -12.25 0.03 3.96
C GLY A 194 -12.68 0.89 2.76
N PRO A 195 -13.05 2.17 2.96
CA PRO A 195 -13.41 3.07 1.85
C PRO A 195 -12.28 3.29 0.84
N GLY A 196 -11.04 3.37 1.32
CA GLY A 196 -9.84 3.52 0.46
C GLY A 196 -9.60 2.28 -0.39
N GLY A 197 -9.64 1.09 0.22
CA GLY A 197 -9.46 -0.19 -0.50
C GLY A 197 -10.54 -0.43 -1.56
N LEU A 198 -11.81 -0.13 -1.24
CA LEU A 198 -12.89 -0.20 -2.21
C LEU A 198 -12.65 0.75 -3.40
N PHE A 199 -12.24 1.99 -3.12
CA PHE A 199 -11.92 2.95 -4.16
C PHE A 199 -10.83 2.43 -5.11
N GLU A 200 -9.74 1.85 -4.60
CA GLU A 200 -8.66 1.31 -5.44
C GLU A 200 -9.13 0.16 -6.33
N LEU A 201 -9.98 -0.72 -5.82
CA LEU A 201 -10.58 -1.81 -6.59
C LEU A 201 -11.46 -1.27 -7.73
N PHE A 202 -12.33 -0.30 -7.43
CA PHE A 202 -13.18 0.33 -8.44
C PHE A 202 -12.37 1.13 -9.47
N LEU A 203 -11.35 1.87 -9.03
CA LEU A 203 -10.47 2.62 -9.92
C LEU A 203 -9.70 1.68 -10.86
N GLY A 204 -9.09 0.62 -10.31
CA GLY A 204 -8.36 -0.38 -11.09
C GLY A 204 -9.23 -1.04 -12.14
N GLY A 205 -10.42 -1.50 -11.74
CA GLY A 205 -11.41 -2.07 -12.67
C GLY A 205 -11.86 -1.08 -13.74
N TRP A 206 -12.12 0.17 -13.38
CA TRP A 206 -12.52 1.23 -14.32
C TRP A 206 -11.42 1.51 -15.35
N LEU A 207 -10.17 1.63 -14.91
CA LEU A 207 -9.02 1.92 -15.77
C LEU A 207 -8.74 0.78 -16.76
N ILE A 208 -8.97 -0.48 -16.34
CA ILE A 208 -8.87 -1.65 -17.22
C ILE A 208 -9.99 -1.68 -18.26
N ALA A 209 -11.23 -1.45 -17.84
CA ALA A 209 -12.40 -1.57 -18.72
C ALA A 209 -12.55 -0.37 -19.68
N LYS A 210 -12.46 0.85 -19.14
CA LYS A 210 -12.80 2.10 -19.84
C LYS A 210 -11.60 3.00 -20.07
N GLY A 211 -10.61 3.00 -19.17
CA GLY A 211 -9.48 3.91 -19.21
C GLY A 211 -9.84 5.37 -18.88
N PHE A 212 -8.90 6.29 -19.09
CA PHE A 212 -9.12 7.71 -18.86
C PHE A 212 -10.03 8.34 -19.92
N ARG A 213 -10.88 9.28 -19.49
CA ARG A 213 -11.69 10.08 -20.41
C ARG A 213 -10.77 11.00 -21.22
N THR A 214 -10.90 10.98 -22.55
CA THR A 214 -10.31 11.99 -23.41
C THR A 214 -11.12 13.28 -23.27
N VAL A 215 -10.54 14.29 -22.62
CA VAL A 215 -11.11 15.64 -22.68
C VAL A 215 -10.77 16.20 -24.05
N THR A 216 -11.73 16.16 -24.97
CA THR A 216 -11.63 16.91 -26.23
C THR A 216 -11.50 18.38 -25.86
N PRO A 217 -10.43 19.09 -26.30
CA PRO A 217 -10.40 20.53 -26.14
C PRO A 217 -11.66 21.09 -26.80
N SER A 218 -12.43 21.92 -26.10
CA SER A 218 -13.45 22.71 -26.79
C SER A 218 -12.70 23.55 -27.81
N VAL A 219 -12.87 23.24 -29.10
CA VAL A 219 -12.48 24.15 -30.17
C VAL A 219 -13.33 25.39 -29.93
N ALA A 220 -12.72 26.41 -29.33
CA ALA A 220 -13.32 27.74 -29.29
C ALA A 220 -13.36 28.20 -30.75
N ALA A 221 -14.57 28.28 -31.30
CA ALA A 221 -14.86 28.95 -32.55
C ALA A 221 -14.86 30.47 -32.33
#